data_AF-A0A7V6W374-F1
#
_entry.id   AF-A0A7V6W374-F1
#
_cell.length_a   1.000
_cell.length_b   1.000
_cell.length_c   1.000
_cell.angle_alpha   90.00
_cell.angle_beta   90.00
_cell.angle_gamma   90.00
#
_symmetry.space_group_name_H-M   'P 1'
#
loop_
_entity.id
_entity.type
_entity.pdbx_description
1 polymer ?
#
loop_
_entity_poly.entity_id
_entity_poly.type
_entity_poly.pdbx_seq_one_letter_code
_entity_poly.pdbx_strand_id
1 'polypeptide(L)'
;MKEKKLLLDVYDRPPALKWLVFSLQHVFAMFGATILVPMLVNAGAGEEVLSIPVTLFTSGLGTLIYIICTKGKSPVYLGSSFAFITPMVVGFASAGKAGVFTAIVVVGLIYVLFAVLIKFIGKEWINKLLPPIIIGPMIMIIGLSLAPSALQQIGLLENQEFIWQNAVVALITFSVTVGINVYAKGFLKVIPF
;
A
#
# COMPACT_ATOMS: atom_id res chain seq x y z
N MET A 1 13.54 -24.48 9.83
CA MET A 1 12.84 -23.29 10.38
C MET A 1 11.66 -23.80 11.20
N LYS A 2 11.52 -23.44 12.48
CA LYS A 2 10.34 -23.82 13.28
C LYS A 2 9.12 -23.13 12.65
N GLU A 3 8.15 -23.91 12.17
CA GLU A 3 6.88 -23.37 11.66
C GLU A 3 6.22 -22.58 12.79
N LYS A 4 6.07 -21.27 12.56
CA LYS A 4 5.38 -20.38 13.48
C LYS A 4 3.90 -20.71 13.34
N LYS A 5 3.38 -21.55 14.23
CA LYS A 5 1.97 -21.97 14.24
C LYS A 5 1.08 -20.72 14.21
N LEU A 6 0.37 -20.52 13.11
CA LEU A 6 -0.55 -19.40 12.97
C LEU A 6 -1.66 -19.55 14.01
N LEU A 7 -2.05 -18.43 14.64
CA LEU A 7 -3.14 -18.43 15.63
C LEU A 7 -4.51 -18.72 15.00
N LEU A 8 -4.67 -18.36 13.72
CA LEU A 8 -5.82 -18.64 12.88
C LEU A 8 -5.31 -18.92 11.46
N ASP A 9 -5.82 -19.97 10.83
CA ASP A 9 -5.57 -20.30 9.43
C ASP A 9 -6.61 -19.65 8.51
N VAL A 10 -6.39 -19.72 7.19
CA VAL A 10 -7.20 -19.04 6.15
C VAL A 10 -8.67 -19.48 6.17
N TYR A 11 -8.95 -20.72 6.58
CA TYR A 11 -10.30 -21.26 6.64
C TYR A 11 -10.94 -21.16 8.03
N ASP A 12 -10.21 -20.69 9.04
CA ASP A 12 -10.73 -20.56 10.39
C ASP A 12 -11.73 -19.40 10.49
N ARG A 13 -12.85 -19.65 11.14
CA ARG A 13 -13.88 -18.63 11.40
C ARG A 13 -13.89 -18.29 12.89
N PRO A 14 -13.22 -17.19 13.31
CA PRO A 14 -13.24 -16.80 14.71
C PRO A 14 -14.65 -16.39 15.15
N PRO A 15 -14.94 -16.37 16.47
CA PRO A 15 -16.19 -15.87 17.01
C PRO A 15 -16.54 -14.49 16.44
N ALA A 16 -17.83 -14.22 16.19
CA ALA A 16 -18.29 -13.03 15.48
C ALA A 16 -17.67 -11.70 15.98
N LEU A 17 -17.53 -11.56 17.30
CA LEU A 17 -16.91 -10.37 17.90
C LEU A 17 -15.42 -10.25 17.55
N LYS A 18 -14.65 -11.34 17.66
CA LYS A 18 -13.22 -11.35 17.28
C LYS A 18 -13.05 -11.12 15.78
N TRP A 19 -13.93 -11.70 14.96
CA TRP A 19 -13.92 -11.50 13.52
C TRP A 19 -14.13 -10.04 13.13
N LEU A 20 -15.10 -9.37 13.76
CA LEU A 20 -15.37 -7.95 13.55
C LEU A 20 -14.18 -7.08 13.98
N VAL A 21 -13.60 -7.33 15.15
CA VAL A 21 -12.43 -6.59 15.65
C VAL A 21 -11.23 -6.74 14.70
N PHE A 22 -10.93 -7.96 14.24
CA PHE A 22 -9.82 -8.18 13.30
C PHE A 22 -10.08 -7.59 11.91
N SER A 23 -11.34 -7.54 11.48
CA SER A 23 -11.72 -6.89 10.22
C SER A 23 -11.51 -5.39 10.30
N LEU A 24 -11.95 -4.74 11.39
CA LEU A 24 -11.69 -3.32 11.63
C LEU A 24 -10.20 -3.02 11.73
N GLN A 25 -9.44 -3.87 12.41
CA GLN A 25 -7.99 -3.73 12.49
C GLN A 25 -7.32 -3.76 11.10
N HIS A 26 -7.76 -4.65 10.20
CA HIS A 26 -7.26 -4.67 8.83
C HIS A 26 -7.60 -3.40 8.06
N VAL A 27 -8.81 -2.87 8.25
CA VAL A 27 -9.21 -1.60 7.62
C VAL A 27 -8.29 -0.47 8.07
N PHE A 28 -8.10 -0.29 9.38
CA PHE A 28 -7.21 0.75 9.89
C PHE A 28 -5.74 0.54 9.47
N ALA A 29 -5.30 -0.72 9.33
CA ALA A 29 -3.94 -1.04 8.89
C ALA A 29 -3.67 -0.57 7.46
N MET A 30 -4.63 -0.78 6.57
CA MET A 30 -4.47 -0.44 5.15
C MET A 30 -4.92 0.98 4.84
N PHE A 31 -5.69 1.61 5.73
CA PHE A 31 -6.25 2.94 5.54
C PHE A 31 -5.17 3.97 5.21
N GLY A 32 -4.13 4.09 6.05
CA GLY A 32 -3.08 5.10 5.91
C GLY A 32 -2.40 5.06 4.54
N ALA A 33 -1.93 3.89 4.11
CA ALA A 33 -1.30 3.73 2.80
C ALA A 33 -2.28 3.97 1.63
N THR A 34 -3.55 3.57 1.78
CA THR A 34 -4.55 3.67 0.73
C THR A 34 -4.99 5.12 0.49
N ILE A 35 -5.06 5.96 1.53
CA ILE A 35 -5.36 7.39 1.40
C ILE A 35 -4.14 8.22 1.01
N LEU A 36 -2.93 7.77 1.37
CA LEU A 36 -1.70 8.52 1.11
C LEU A 36 -1.44 8.69 -0.39
N VAL A 37 -1.68 7.67 -1.20
CA VAL A 37 -1.49 7.74 -2.66
C VAL A 37 -2.34 8.81 -3.34
N PRO A 38 -3.68 8.81 -3.23
CA PRO A 38 -4.49 9.85 -3.84
C PRO A 38 -4.13 11.24 -3.31
N MET A 39 -3.77 11.37 -2.02
CA MET A 39 -3.30 12.64 -1.47
C MET A 39 -2.01 13.12 -2.14
N LEU A 40 -1.00 12.26 -2.28
CA LEU A 40 0.28 12.61 -2.92
C LEU A 40 0.13 12.88 -4.42
N VAL A 41 -0.70 12.12 -5.12
CA VAL A 41 -0.98 12.34 -6.54
C VAL A 41 -1.70 13.67 -6.75
N ASN A 42 -2.72 13.97 -5.95
CA ASN A 42 -3.45 15.25 -6.05
C ASN A 42 -2.55 16.44 -5.69
N ALA A 43 -1.71 16.30 -4.65
CA ALA A 43 -0.74 17.33 -4.29
C ALA A 43 0.29 17.57 -5.40
N GLY A 44 0.79 16.51 -6.03
CA GLY A 44 1.74 16.62 -7.14
C GLY A 44 1.12 17.15 -8.44
N ALA A 45 -0.16 16.87 -8.67
CA ALA A 45 -0.91 17.34 -9.83
C ALA A 45 -1.46 18.77 -9.67
N GLY A 46 -1.62 19.25 -8.44
CA GLY A 46 -2.22 20.56 -8.13
C GLY A 46 -3.75 20.60 -8.20
N GLU A 47 -4.40 19.47 -8.50
CA GLU A 47 -5.85 19.35 -8.61
C GLU A 47 -6.32 17.94 -8.23
N GLU A 48 -7.64 17.75 -8.06
CA GLU A 48 -8.20 16.45 -7.68
C GLU A 48 -8.22 15.47 -8.87
N VAL A 49 -7.16 14.66 -8.97
CA VAL A 49 -7.04 13.57 -9.95
C VAL A 49 -7.74 12.31 -9.44
N LEU A 50 -7.43 11.91 -8.20
CA LEU A 50 -7.96 10.71 -7.57
C LEU A 50 -8.80 11.08 -6.34
N SER A 51 -10.05 10.62 -6.32
CA SER A 51 -10.94 10.82 -5.18
C SER A 51 -10.64 9.78 -4.08
N ILE A 52 -10.40 10.23 -2.84
CA ILE A 52 -10.06 9.36 -1.71
C ILE A 52 -11.19 8.36 -1.41
N PRO A 53 -12.48 8.76 -1.33
CA PRO A 53 -13.58 7.82 -1.08
C PRO A 53 -13.71 6.76 -2.18
N VAL A 54 -13.53 7.14 -3.45
CA VAL A 54 -13.57 6.21 -4.58
C VAL A 54 -12.41 5.22 -4.50
N THR A 55 -11.22 5.70 -4.14
CA THR A 55 -10.03 4.85 -3.97
C THR A 55 -10.24 3.82 -2.86
N LEU A 56 -10.78 4.22 -1.70
CA LEU A 56 -11.10 3.30 -0.61
C LEU A 56 -12.19 2.29 -1.00
N PHE A 57 -13.25 2.75 -1.67
CA PHE A 57 -14.33 1.89 -2.13
C PHE A 57 -13.84 0.84 -3.15
N THR A 58 -13.09 1.27 -4.15
CA THR A 58 -12.54 0.40 -5.20
C THR A 58 -11.47 -0.54 -4.67
N SER A 59 -10.67 -0.14 -3.68
CA SER A 59 -9.73 -1.01 -2.95
C SER A 59 -10.46 -2.15 -2.21
N GLY A 60 -11.54 -1.82 -1.49
CA GLY A 60 -12.39 -2.83 -0.84
C GLY A 60 -13.05 -3.77 -1.85
N LEU A 61 -13.66 -3.22 -2.90
CA LEU A 61 -14.29 -4.00 -3.97
C LEU A 61 -13.28 -4.90 -4.68
N GLY A 62 -12.11 -4.37 -5.03
CA GLY A 62 -11.02 -5.12 -5.66
C GLY A 62 -10.53 -6.26 -4.76
N THR A 63 -10.45 -6.04 -3.45
CA THR A 63 -10.09 -7.08 -2.48
C THR A 63 -11.13 -8.21 -2.47
N LEU A 64 -12.43 -7.89 -2.50
CA LEU A 64 -13.48 -8.91 -2.59
C LEU A 64 -13.38 -9.71 -3.89
N ILE A 65 -13.17 -9.03 -5.03
CA ILE A 65 -12.95 -9.69 -6.32
C ILE A 65 -11.74 -10.62 -6.26
N TYR A 66 -10.63 -10.15 -5.69
CA TYR A 66 -9.40 -10.94 -5.53
C TYR A 66 -9.63 -12.21 -4.70
N ILE A 67 -10.34 -12.10 -3.57
CA ILE A 67 -10.66 -13.25 -2.72
C ILE A 67 -11.52 -14.27 -3.48
N ILE A 68 -12.51 -13.81 -4.25
CA ILE A 68 -13.36 -14.67 -5.09
C ILE A 68 -12.51 -15.37 -6.17
N CYS A 69 -11.69 -14.62 -6.91
CA CYS A 69 -10.83 -15.17 -7.96
C CYS A 69 -9.81 -16.19 -7.43
N THR A 70 -9.27 -15.96 -6.24
CA THR A 70 -8.32 -16.88 -5.59
C THR A 70 -8.99 -18.01 -4.81
N LYS A 71 -10.33 -18.08 -4.80
CA LYS A 71 -11.13 -19.05 -4.03
C LYS A 71 -10.80 -19.05 -2.54
N GLY A 72 -10.49 -17.87 -1.99
CA GLY A 72 -10.13 -17.71 -0.57
C GLY A 72 -8.82 -18.38 -0.18
N LYS A 73 -7.92 -18.72 -1.12
CA LYS A 73 -6.64 -19.37 -0.81
C LYS A 73 -5.52 -18.39 -0.44
N SER A 74 -5.69 -17.11 -0.74
CA SER A 74 -4.67 -16.08 -0.53
C SER A 74 -5.24 -14.93 0.30
N PRO A 75 -4.79 -14.74 1.55
CA PRO A 75 -5.28 -13.69 2.44
C PRO A 75 -4.55 -12.37 2.14
N VAL A 76 -4.91 -11.71 1.03
CA VAL A 76 -4.28 -10.44 0.60
C VAL A 76 -5.34 -9.34 0.47
N TYR A 77 -5.00 -8.16 0.98
CA TYR A 77 -5.76 -6.91 0.78
C TYR A 77 -5.11 -6.07 -0.33
N LEU A 78 -5.92 -5.49 -1.21
CA LEU A 78 -5.45 -4.65 -2.31
C LEU A 78 -5.51 -3.18 -1.92
N GLY A 79 -4.36 -2.56 -1.66
CA GLY A 79 -4.24 -1.12 -1.39
C GLY A 79 -3.72 -0.33 -2.60
N SER A 80 -3.62 0.99 -2.44
CA SER A 80 -3.03 1.88 -3.44
C SER A 80 -1.51 1.64 -3.58
N SER A 81 -1.00 1.57 -4.82
CA SER A 81 0.41 1.27 -5.07
C SER A 81 1.26 2.54 -5.20
N PHE A 82 2.27 2.66 -4.34
CA PHE A 82 3.21 3.80 -4.32
C PHE A 82 4.04 3.93 -5.60
N ALA A 83 4.25 2.83 -6.34
CA ALA A 83 4.98 2.83 -7.60
C ALA A 83 4.30 3.68 -8.70
N PHE A 84 3.00 3.96 -8.56
CA PHE A 84 2.26 4.73 -9.56
C PHE A 84 2.21 6.23 -9.28
N ILE A 85 2.68 6.73 -8.13
CA ILE A 85 2.58 8.14 -7.77
C ILE A 85 3.29 9.02 -8.82
N THR A 86 4.59 8.81 -9.01
CA THR A 86 5.40 9.57 -9.96
C THR A 86 4.87 9.51 -11.39
N PRO A 87 4.61 8.32 -12.00
CA PRO A 87 4.11 8.27 -13.37
C PRO A 87 2.70 8.84 -13.51
N MET A 88 1.84 8.79 -12.47
CA MET A 88 0.54 9.45 -12.49
C MET A 88 0.67 10.96 -12.52
N VAL A 89 1.54 11.55 -11.69
CA VAL A 89 1.76 13.00 -11.65
C VAL A 89 2.36 13.50 -12.97
N VAL A 90 3.36 12.80 -13.52
CA VAL A 90 3.96 13.16 -14.81
C VAL A 90 2.98 12.93 -15.97
N GLY A 91 2.26 11.81 -15.96
CA GLY A 91 1.23 11.51 -16.95
C GLY A 91 0.08 12.51 -16.91
N PHE A 92 -0.27 13.00 -15.72
CA PHE A 92 -1.26 14.04 -15.54
C PHE A 92 -0.86 15.35 -16.24
N ALA A 93 0.39 15.79 -16.05
CA ALA A 93 0.90 17.00 -16.69
C ALA A 93 0.87 16.97 -18.22
N SER A 94 0.87 15.77 -18.83
CA SER A 94 0.90 15.59 -20.28
C SER A 94 -0.47 15.28 -20.91
N ALA A 95 -1.31 14.50 -20.23
CA ALA A 95 -2.56 13.97 -20.79
C ALA A 95 -3.81 14.24 -19.94
N GLY A 96 -3.64 14.99 -18.84
CA GLY A 96 -4.71 15.33 -17.90
C GLY A 96 -5.36 14.12 -17.23
N LYS A 97 -6.50 14.37 -16.59
CA LYS A 97 -7.23 13.36 -15.79
C LYS A 97 -7.65 12.15 -16.64
N ALA A 98 -8.21 12.40 -17.83
CA ALA A 98 -8.66 11.34 -18.73
C ALA A 98 -7.51 10.42 -19.17
N GLY A 99 -6.32 11.00 -19.44
CA GLY A 99 -5.12 10.23 -19.77
C GLY A 99 -4.68 9.32 -18.63
N VAL A 100 -4.67 9.83 -17.40
CA VAL A 100 -4.33 9.04 -16.20
C VAL A 100 -5.31 7.86 -16.02
N PHE A 101 -6.63 8.09 -16.08
CA PHE A 101 -7.61 7.01 -15.94
C PHE A 101 -7.47 5.95 -17.05
N THR A 102 -7.25 6.39 -18.29
CA THR A 102 -7.03 5.48 -19.42
C THR A 102 -5.77 4.63 -19.19
N ALA A 103 -4.68 5.24 -18.72
CA ALA A 103 -3.45 4.53 -18.40
C ALA A 103 -3.65 3.49 -17.28
N ILE A 104 -4.40 3.82 -16.22
CA ILE A 104 -4.74 2.87 -15.14
C ILE A 104 -5.46 1.64 -15.71
N VAL A 105 -6.47 1.84 -16.57
CA VAL A 105 -7.22 0.75 -17.20
C VAL A 105 -6.30 -0.11 -18.06
N VAL A 106 -5.46 0.52 -18.90
CA VAL A 106 -4.50 -0.20 -19.75
C VAL A 106 -3.50 -1.02 -18.94
N VAL A 107 -2.96 -0.46 -17.84
CA VAL A 107 -2.08 -1.20 -16.92
C VAL A 107 -2.81 -2.39 -16.31
N GLY A 108 -4.08 -2.23 -15.91
CA GLY A 108 -4.91 -3.34 -15.44
C GLY A 108 -5.07 -4.45 -16.47
N LEU A 109 -5.29 -4.09 -17.75
CA LEU A 109 -5.35 -5.06 -18.84
C LEU A 109 -4.01 -5.76 -19.08
N ILE A 110 -2.88 -5.04 -18.96
CA ILE A 110 -1.55 -5.63 -19.01
C ILE A 110 -1.38 -6.66 -17.89
N TYR A 111 -1.84 -6.38 -16.67
CA TYR A 111 -1.80 -7.37 -15.57
C TYR A 111 -2.62 -8.61 -15.87
N VAL A 112 -3.81 -8.47 -16.47
CA VAL A 112 -4.61 -9.62 -16.92
C VAL A 112 -3.88 -10.41 -17.99
N LEU A 113 -3.25 -9.74 -18.96
CA LEU A 113 -2.46 -10.38 -20.01
C LEU A 113 -1.30 -11.20 -19.42
N PHE A 114 -0.54 -10.61 -18.49
CA PHE A 114 0.54 -11.31 -17.80
C PHE A 114 0.02 -12.48 -16.95
N ALA A 115 -1.13 -12.33 -16.28
CA ALA A 115 -1.73 -13.42 -15.53
C ALA A 115 -2.10 -14.61 -16.43
N VAL A 116 -2.65 -14.35 -17.62
CA VAL A 116 -2.94 -15.37 -18.62
C VAL A 116 -1.65 -16.01 -19.15
N LEU A 117 -0.63 -15.21 -19.46
CA LEU A 117 0.67 -15.70 -19.92
C LEU A 117 1.33 -16.65 -18.90
N ILE A 118 1.33 -16.26 -17.62
CA ILE A 118 1.85 -17.07 -16.51
C ILE A 118 1.08 -18.38 -16.35
N LYS A 119 -0.24 -18.37 -16.60
CA LYS A 119 -1.06 -19.58 -16.55
C LYS A 119 -0.63 -20.61 -17.60
N PHE A 120 -0.19 -20.18 -18.78
CA PHE A 120 0.23 -21.08 -19.87
C PHE A 120 1.71 -21.46 -19.83
N ILE A 121 2.61 -20.49 -19.59
CA ILE A 121 4.08 -20.70 -19.64
C ILE A 121 4.62 -21.17 -18.28
N GLY A 122 3.89 -20.93 -17.19
CA GLY A 122 4.37 -21.12 -15.83
C GLY A 122 5.11 -19.91 -15.29
N LYS A 123 5.47 -19.96 -14.00
CA LYS A 123 6.05 -18.83 -13.25
C LYS A 123 7.59 -18.86 -13.13
N GLU A 124 8.24 -19.93 -13.59
CA GLU A 124 9.68 -20.13 -13.35
C GLU A 124 10.56 -19.08 -14.01
N TRP A 125 10.20 -18.63 -15.21
CA TRP A 125 10.93 -17.57 -15.91
C TRP A 125 10.89 -16.24 -15.13
N ILE A 126 9.77 -15.93 -14.47
CA ILE A 126 9.64 -14.74 -13.60
C ILE A 126 10.55 -14.88 -12.39
N ASN A 127 10.60 -16.06 -11.76
CA ASN A 127 11.48 -16.29 -10.61
C ASN A 127 12.97 -16.13 -10.98
N LYS A 128 13.34 -16.42 -12.23
CA LYS A 128 14.69 -16.21 -12.76
C LYS A 128 14.97 -14.75 -13.11
N LEU A 129 13.98 -14.03 -13.66
CA LEU A 129 14.10 -12.61 -13.99
C LEU A 129 14.05 -11.69 -12.78
N LEU A 130 13.24 -12.04 -11.78
CA LEU A 130 12.99 -11.28 -10.56
C LEU A 130 13.33 -12.13 -9.33
N PRO A 131 14.59 -12.56 -9.16
CA PRO A 131 15.00 -13.24 -7.93
C PRO A 131 14.89 -12.29 -6.73
N PRO A 132 14.88 -12.82 -5.49
CA PRO A 132 14.74 -12.00 -4.27
C PRO A 132 15.76 -10.86 -4.16
N ILE A 133 16.96 -11.04 -4.72
CA ILE A 133 18.02 -10.02 -4.77
C ILE A 133 17.64 -8.79 -5.61
N ILE A 134 16.63 -8.89 -6.49
CA ILE A 134 16.09 -7.76 -7.27
C ILE A 134 14.82 -7.22 -6.62
N ILE A 135 13.90 -8.11 -6.23
CA ILE A 135 12.61 -7.72 -5.65
C ILE A 135 12.82 -6.93 -4.35
N GLY A 136 13.72 -7.39 -3.47
CA GLY A 136 13.98 -6.72 -2.18
C GLY A 136 14.42 -5.26 -2.35
N PRO A 137 15.52 -4.99 -3.08
CA PRO A 137 15.94 -3.62 -3.37
C PRO A 137 14.89 -2.78 -4.09
N MET A 138 14.13 -3.35 -5.03
CA MET A 138 13.05 -2.62 -5.71
C MET A 138 11.99 -2.14 -4.71
N ILE A 139 11.55 -3.00 -3.78
CA ILE A 139 10.60 -2.62 -2.73
C ILE A 139 11.19 -1.57 -1.79
N MET A 140 12.47 -1.70 -1.40
CA MET A 140 13.16 -0.72 -0.57
C MET A 140 13.23 0.65 -1.24
N ILE A 141 13.53 0.71 -2.54
CA ILE A 141 13.59 1.96 -3.31
C ILE A 141 12.19 2.60 -3.40
N ILE A 142 11.15 1.81 -3.65
CA ILE A 142 9.76 2.33 -3.65
C ILE A 142 9.43 2.95 -2.29
N GLY A 143 9.77 2.28 -1.19
CA GLY A 143 9.57 2.83 0.16
C GLY A 143 10.40 4.10 0.43
N LEU A 144 11.68 4.09 0.08
CA LEU A 144 12.60 5.21 0.29
C LEU A 144 12.23 6.43 -0.58
N SER A 145 11.63 6.21 -1.74
CA SER A 145 11.16 7.29 -2.63
C SER A 145 10.10 8.20 -1.99
N LEU A 146 9.46 7.77 -0.90
CA LEU A 146 8.48 8.55 -0.14
C LEU A 146 9.09 9.40 0.97
N ALA A 147 10.38 9.22 1.29
CA ALA A 147 11.04 9.99 2.34
C ALA A 147 10.97 11.51 2.11
N PRO A 148 11.15 12.04 0.87
CA PRO A 148 11.00 13.48 0.62
C PRO A 148 9.58 14.00 0.94
N SER A 149 8.54 13.25 0.59
CA SER A 149 7.16 13.62 0.90
C SER A 149 6.86 13.60 2.40
N ALA A 150 7.50 12.73 3.16
CA ALA A 150 7.40 12.73 4.62
C ALA A 150 8.11 13.96 5.23
N LEU A 151 9.33 14.28 4.76
CA LEU A 151 10.06 15.47 5.21
C LEU A 151 9.33 16.78 4.87
N GLN A 152 8.65 16.82 3.73
CA GLN A 152 7.80 17.94 3.34
C GLN A 152 6.63 18.14 4.32
N GLN A 153 5.94 17.06 4.72
CA GLN A 153 4.85 17.13 5.69
C GLN A 153 5.29 17.60 7.08
N ILE A 154 6.55 17.34 7.45
CA ILE A 154 7.13 17.79 8.73
C ILE A 154 7.62 19.25 8.65
N GLY A 155 7.75 19.81 7.44
CA GLY A 155 8.28 21.16 7.23
C GLY A 155 9.82 21.24 7.35
N LEU A 156 10.53 20.16 7.01
CA LEU A 156 12.00 20.08 7.07
C LEU A 156 12.71 20.40 5.75
N LEU A 157 11.96 20.71 4.69
CA LEU A 157 12.52 21.10 3.39
C LEU A 157 12.70 22.62 3.30
N GLU A 158 13.71 23.06 2.54
CA GLU A 158 14.23 24.44 2.46
C GLU A 158 13.21 25.54 2.09
N ASN A 159 11.98 25.18 1.69
CA ASN A 159 10.95 26.10 1.18
C ASN A 159 9.74 26.27 2.12
N GLN A 160 9.87 25.96 3.41
CA GLN A 160 8.79 26.07 4.40
C GLN A 160 9.29 26.79 5.65
N GLU A 161 8.41 27.53 6.34
CA GLU A 161 8.73 28.02 7.67
C GLU A 161 8.95 26.83 8.61
N PHE A 162 10.13 26.78 9.24
CA PHE A 162 10.46 25.70 10.15
C PHE A 162 9.63 25.83 11.44
N ILE A 163 8.65 24.94 11.59
CA ILE A 163 7.83 24.82 12.79
C ILE A 163 8.39 23.67 13.64
N TRP A 164 9.10 24.03 14.71
CA TRP A 164 9.76 23.14 15.66
C TRP A 164 8.77 22.15 16.31
N GLN A 165 7.50 22.55 16.46
CA GLN A 165 6.43 21.66 16.93
C GLN A 165 6.22 20.46 16.00
N ASN A 166 6.26 20.66 14.68
CA ASN A 166 6.07 19.57 13.71
C ASN A 166 7.21 18.55 13.79
N ALA A 167 8.45 19.04 13.92
CA ALA A 167 9.62 18.19 14.10
C ALA A 167 9.54 17.37 15.40
N VAL A 168 9.09 18.00 16.50
CA VAL A 168 8.90 17.31 17.80
C VAL A 168 7.80 16.24 17.71
N VAL A 169 6.65 16.57 17.11
CA VAL A 169 5.55 15.62 16.92
C VAL A 169 6.01 14.44 16.06
N ALA A 170 6.70 14.70 14.95
CA ALA A 170 7.21 13.66 14.07
C ALA A 170 8.21 12.73 14.78
N LEU A 171 9.12 13.30 15.57
CA LEU A 171 10.13 12.53 16.30
C LEU A 171 9.48 11.67 17.39
N ILE A 172 8.56 12.24 18.17
CA ILE A 172 7.82 11.48 19.20
C ILE A 172 7.01 10.35 18.54
N THR A 173 6.23 10.66 17.50
CA THR A 173 5.44 9.65 16.79
C THR A 173 6.32 8.55 16.21
N PHE A 174 7.42 8.91 15.53
CA PHE A 174 8.34 7.92 14.98
C PHE A 174 8.98 7.04 16.06
N SER A 175 9.47 7.64 17.16
CA SER A 175 10.06 6.90 18.28
C SER A 175 9.06 5.97 18.95
N VAL A 176 7.81 6.41 19.15
CA VAL A 176 6.75 5.57 19.72
C VAL A 176 6.42 4.42 18.78
N THR A 177 6.21 4.67 17.48
CA THR A 177 5.88 3.62 16.51
C THR A 177 7.00 2.59 16.38
N VAL A 178 8.26 3.02 16.30
CA VAL A 178 9.42 2.13 16.28
C VAL A 178 9.55 1.36 17.59
N GLY A 179 9.40 2.04 18.73
CA GLY A 179 9.46 1.42 20.06
C GLY A 179 8.41 0.33 20.24
N ILE A 180 7.16 0.59 19.85
CA ILE A 180 6.08 -0.40 19.91
C ILE A 180 6.37 -1.57 18.95
N ASN A 181 6.81 -1.29 17.71
CA ASN A 181 7.10 -2.36 16.74
C ASN A 181 8.24 -3.29 17.22
N VAL A 182 9.28 -2.73 17.83
CA VAL A 182 10.44 -3.48 18.34
C VAL A 182 10.12 -4.23 19.64
N TYR A 183 9.53 -3.56 20.64
CA TYR A 183 9.41 -4.09 22.00
C TYR A 183 8.06 -4.72 22.36
N ALA A 184 6.98 -4.40 21.65
CA ALA A 184 5.66 -4.92 22.00
C ALA A 184 5.51 -6.41 21.67
N LYS A 185 4.65 -7.09 22.45
CA LYS A 185 4.31 -8.50 22.30
C LYS A 185 2.79 -8.67 22.15
N GLY A 186 2.38 -9.70 21.42
CA GLY A 186 0.97 -10.04 21.25
C GLY A 186 0.20 -9.01 20.40
N PHE A 187 -1.03 -8.70 20.82
CA PHE A 187 -1.97 -7.84 20.09
C PHE A 187 -1.42 -6.42 19.83
N LEU A 188 -0.68 -5.85 20.78
CA LEU A 188 -0.09 -4.51 20.68
C LEU A 188 0.93 -4.35 19.54
N LYS A 189 1.54 -5.44 19.06
CA LYS A 189 2.46 -5.42 17.90
C LYS A 189 1.73 -5.42 16.56
N VAL A 190 0.45 -5.83 16.55
CA VAL A 190 -0.35 -5.99 15.34
C VAL A 190 -1.28 -4.79 15.13
N ILE A 191 -1.41 -3.89 16.11
CA ILE A 191 -2.12 -2.63 15.93
C ILE A 191 -1.28 -1.75 14.98
N PRO A 192 -1.85 -1.37 13.82
CA PRO A 192 -1.22 -0.39 12.95
C PRO A 192 -1.26 0.99 13.64
N PHE A 193 -0.10 1.61 13.82
CA PHE A 193 0.03 3.00 14.26
C PHE A 193 0.52 3.85 13.09
#